data_AF-A0A2E3XXI6-F1
#
_entry.id   AF-A0A2E3XXI6-F1
#
_cell.length_a   1.000
_cell.length_b   1.000
_cell.length_c   1.000
_cell.angle_alpha   90.00
_cell.angle_beta   90.00
_cell.angle_gamma   90.00
#
_symmetry.space_group_name_H-M   'P 1'
#
loop_
_entity.id
_entity.type
_entity.pdbx_description
1 polymer ?
#
loop_
_entity_poly.entity_id
_entity_poly.type
_entity_poly.pdbx_seq_one_letter_code
_entity_poly.pdbx_strand_id
1 'polypeptide(L)'
;MNAHSNENIRENLRESLDDTSHKNKAPRQVNSPDTTETKDQKIQAQKKILDTLLGELQEKSDDIYYSSTMDVAHRLEDYIKESKELTQDEVELVRSLSAHDIQIILSYN
;
A
#
# COMPACT_ATOMS: atom_id res chain seq x y z
N MET A 1 13.41 0.18 -87.28
CA MET A 1 12.76 1.05 -86.28
C MET A 1 13.17 0.55 -84.91
N ASN A 2 13.61 1.51 -84.08
CA ASN A 2 14.03 1.51 -82.66
C ASN A 2 13.53 0.34 -81.79
N ALA A 3 14.20 -0.12 -80.73
CA ALA A 3 15.10 0.55 -79.78
C ALA A 3 16.01 -0.52 -79.11
N HIS A 4 17.27 -0.24 -78.76
CA HIS A 4 17.74 0.10 -77.39
C HIS A 4 17.12 -0.76 -76.28
N SER A 5 17.81 -1.26 -75.26
CA SER A 5 19.20 -1.18 -74.83
C SER A 5 19.26 -2.07 -73.58
N ASN A 6 20.35 -2.84 -73.47
CA ASN A 6 21.22 -3.03 -72.32
C ASN A 6 20.71 -2.90 -70.87
N GLU A 7 21.13 -3.90 -70.09
CA GLU A 7 21.73 -3.81 -68.75
C GLU A 7 21.50 -2.53 -67.93
N ASN A 8 20.81 -2.66 -66.79
CA ASN A 8 21.46 -2.44 -65.50
C ASN A 8 20.57 -2.84 -64.32
N ILE A 9 21.10 -3.79 -63.55
CA ILE A 9 21.15 -3.84 -62.08
C ILE A 9 20.34 -2.75 -61.36
N ARG A 10 19.34 -3.16 -60.56
CA ARG A 10 19.20 -2.80 -59.13
C ARG A 10 17.98 -3.46 -58.49
N GLU A 11 18.27 -4.25 -57.45
CA GLU A 11 17.69 -4.15 -56.12
C GLU A 11 16.17 -3.92 -56.04
N ASN A 12 15.42 -4.96 -55.65
CA ASN A 12 14.76 -4.91 -54.34
C ASN A 12 14.09 -6.24 -54.01
N LEU A 13 14.67 -6.84 -52.97
CA LEU A 13 14.10 -7.85 -52.10
C LEU A 13 12.68 -7.44 -51.67
N ARG A 14 11.66 -8.17 -52.15
CA ARG A 14 10.31 -8.11 -51.58
C ARG A 14 9.86 -9.53 -51.31
N GLU A 15 10.22 -9.99 -50.12
CA GLU A 15 9.72 -11.22 -49.54
C GLU A 15 8.23 -11.04 -49.21
N SER A 16 7.50 -12.13 -49.45
CA SER A 16 6.04 -12.23 -49.51
C SER A 16 5.36 -11.86 -48.20
N LEU A 17 4.21 -11.20 -48.33
CA LEU A 17 3.26 -10.94 -47.27
C LEU A 17 2.32 -12.14 -47.17
N ASP A 18 2.48 -12.96 -46.13
CA ASP A 18 1.49 -13.98 -45.76
C ASP A 18 1.28 -13.96 -44.24
N ASP A 19 0.21 -13.26 -43.88
CA ASP A 19 -0.65 -13.39 -42.71
C ASP A 19 -0.30 -14.48 -41.67
N THR A 20 -0.02 -14.09 -40.43
CA THR A 20 -0.74 -14.62 -39.25
C THR A 20 -0.41 -13.81 -38.01
N SER A 21 -1.39 -12.98 -37.65
CA SER A 21 -1.62 -12.46 -36.31
C SER A 21 -1.38 -13.54 -35.23
N HIS A 22 -0.50 -13.29 -34.26
CA HIS A 22 -0.82 -13.39 -32.82
C HIS A 22 0.39 -13.16 -31.89
N LYS A 23 0.16 -12.29 -30.90
CA LYS A 23 0.81 -12.15 -29.59
C LYS A 23 2.11 -11.33 -29.53
N ASN A 24 1.92 -10.02 -29.60
CA ASN A 24 2.61 -9.09 -28.71
C ASN A 24 2.49 -9.58 -27.25
N LYS A 25 3.51 -10.26 -26.73
CA LYS A 25 3.70 -10.38 -25.29
C LYS A 25 4.21 -9.02 -24.78
N ALA A 26 3.27 -8.11 -24.56
CA ALA A 26 3.51 -7.02 -23.62
C ALA A 26 3.90 -7.63 -22.26
N PRO A 27 4.81 -7.02 -21.49
CA PRO A 27 5.04 -7.45 -20.12
C PRO A 27 3.69 -7.37 -19.39
N ARG A 28 3.33 -8.45 -18.70
CA ARG A 28 2.16 -8.48 -17.81
C ARG A 28 2.23 -7.26 -16.89
N GLN A 29 1.39 -6.25 -17.15
CA GLN A 29 0.95 -5.35 -16.09
C GLN A 29 0.22 -6.22 -15.09
N VAL A 30 0.91 -6.61 -14.02
CA VAL A 30 0.30 -7.09 -12.80
C VAL A 30 -0.32 -5.89 -12.09
N ASN A 31 -1.38 -5.32 -12.69
CA ASN A 31 -2.26 -4.46 -11.94
C ASN A 31 -3.04 -5.39 -11.00
N SER A 32 -2.58 -5.47 -9.75
CA SER A 32 -3.41 -5.88 -8.63
C SER A 32 -3.72 -4.62 -7.83
N PRO A 33 -4.72 -3.79 -8.21
CA PRO A 33 -5.10 -2.63 -7.43
C PRO A 33 -6.32 -3.01 -6.58
N ASP A 34 -6.10 -3.60 -5.40
CA ASP A 34 -7.22 -3.69 -4.43
C ASP A 34 -6.83 -4.02 -2.99
N THR A 35 -5.67 -4.62 -2.71
CA THR A 35 -5.39 -5.14 -1.34
C THR A 35 -4.43 -4.29 -0.51
N THR A 36 -3.56 -3.50 -1.15
CA THR A 36 -2.62 -2.63 -0.44
C THR A 36 -3.30 -1.35 0.04
N GLU A 37 -4.08 -0.68 -0.81
CA GLU A 37 -4.76 0.58 -0.46
C GLU A 37 -5.70 0.43 0.74
N THR A 38 -6.45 -0.68 0.83
CA THR A 38 -7.34 -0.94 1.97
C THR A 38 -6.59 -1.19 3.27
N LYS A 39 -5.41 -1.83 3.21
CA LYS A 39 -4.58 -2.09 4.39
C LYS A 39 -3.96 -0.80 4.92
N ASP A 40 -3.42 0.02 4.04
CA ASP A 40 -2.86 1.33 4.40
C ASP A 40 -3.94 2.25 5.00
N GLN A 41 -5.14 2.29 4.41
CA GLN A 41 -6.28 3.02 4.97
C GLN A 41 -6.66 2.54 6.37
N LYS A 42 -6.67 1.22 6.59
CA LYS A 42 -6.93 0.64 7.92
C LYS A 42 -5.86 1.06 8.93
N ILE A 43 -4.58 1.00 8.57
CA ILE A 43 -3.48 1.40 9.46
C ILE A 43 -3.58 2.89 9.80
N GLN A 44 -3.91 3.75 8.83
CA GLN A 44 -4.13 5.18 9.08
C GLN A 44 -5.31 5.44 10.02
N ALA A 45 -6.42 4.71 9.86
CA ALA A 45 -7.56 4.81 10.75
C ALA A 45 -7.20 4.38 12.19
N GLN A 46 -6.51 3.24 12.33
CA GLN A 46 -6.03 2.75 13.62
C GLN A 46 -5.06 3.74 14.28
N LYS A 47 -4.10 4.27 13.51
CA LYS A 47 -3.13 5.27 14.00
C LYS A 47 -3.84 6.50 14.55
N LYS A 48 -4.82 7.05 13.82
CA LYS A 48 -5.58 8.22 14.27
C LYS A 48 -6.28 8.00 15.61
N ILE A 49 -6.88 6.82 15.80
CA ILE A 49 -7.51 6.44 17.07
C ILE A 49 -6.45 6.35 18.18
N LEU A 50 -5.33 5.66 17.92
CA LEU A 50 -4.24 5.50 18.89
C LEU A 50 -3.60 6.84 19.27
N ASP A 51 -3.40 7.77 18.34
CA ASP A 51 -2.89 9.12 18.61
C ASP A 51 -3.85 9.91 19.52
N THR A 52 -5.17 9.77 19.30
CA THR A 52 -6.19 10.42 20.14
C THR A 52 -6.14 9.88 21.57
N LEU A 53 -6.15 8.55 21.72
CA LEU A 53 -6.05 7.90 23.03
C LEU A 53 -4.73 8.20 23.73
N LEU A 54 -3.62 8.30 22.98
CA LEU A 54 -2.33 8.67 23.51
C LEU A 54 -2.34 10.10 24.07
N GLY A 55 -2.98 11.04 23.36
CA GLY A 55 -3.17 12.40 23.85
C GLY A 55 -3.93 12.44 25.17
N GLU A 56 -5.05 11.73 25.28
CA GLU A 56 -5.81 11.64 26.53
C GLU A 56 -5.00 11.02 27.67
N LEU A 57 -4.24 9.98 27.37
CA LEU A 57 -3.38 9.29 28.34
C LEU A 57 -2.26 10.20 28.85
N GLN A 58 -1.70 11.03 27.96
CA GLN A 58 -0.70 12.06 28.30
C GLN A 58 -1.30 13.17 29.17
N GLU A 59 -2.53 13.60 28.90
CA GLU A 59 -3.22 14.58 29.75
C GLU A 59 -3.53 14.04 31.16
N LYS A 60 -3.82 12.74 31.26
CA LYS A 60 -4.15 12.08 32.53
C LYS A 60 -2.91 11.66 33.33
N SER A 61 -1.72 11.56 32.72
CA SER A 61 -0.52 11.03 33.37
C SER A 61 0.79 11.56 32.76
N ASP A 62 1.49 12.41 33.52
CA ASP A 62 2.79 12.98 33.12
C ASP A 62 3.89 11.91 32.90
N ASP A 63 3.78 10.73 33.52
CA ASP A 63 4.73 9.61 33.36
C ASP A 63 4.81 9.05 31.93
N ILE A 64 3.81 9.31 31.08
CA ILE A 64 3.80 8.83 29.69
C ILE A 64 4.93 9.45 28.87
N TYR A 65 5.26 10.71 29.13
CA TYR A 65 6.25 11.46 28.33
C TYR A 65 7.66 10.85 28.39
N TYR A 66 8.00 10.19 29.50
CA TYR A 66 9.30 9.55 29.72
C TYR A 66 9.28 8.03 29.54
N SER A 67 8.13 7.47 29.15
CA SER A 67 7.95 6.03 28.97
C SER A 67 8.49 5.58 27.61
N SER A 68 8.95 4.32 27.52
CA SER A 68 9.34 3.76 26.23
C SER A 68 8.10 3.56 25.34
N THR A 69 8.26 3.55 24.02
CA THR A 69 7.15 3.29 23.08
C THR A 69 6.44 1.97 23.38
N MET A 70 7.16 0.98 23.91
CA MET A 70 6.57 -0.32 24.30
C MET A 70 5.72 -0.19 25.58
N ASP A 71 6.19 0.56 26.58
CA ASP A 71 5.41 0.84 27.79
C ASP A 71 4.14 1.63 27.45
N VAL A 72 4.25 2.62 26.56
CA VAL A 72 3.11 3.39 26.05
C VAL A 72 2.12 2.47 25.33
N ALA A 73 2.60 1.55 24.50
CA ALA A 73 1.75 0.61 23.78
C ALA A 73 1.00 -0.36 24.70
N HIS A 74 1.65 -0.85 25.77
CA HIS A 74 0.98 -1.65 26.79
C HIS A 74 -0.10 -0.87 27.52
N ARG A 75 0.20 0.37 27.95
CA ARG A 75 -0.79 1.21 28.62
C ARG A 75 -1.98 1.54 27.71
N LEU A 76 -1.73 1.77 26.42
CA LEU A 76 -2.81 1.96 25.43
C LEU A 76 -3.65 0.69 25.25
N GLU A 77 -3.01 -0.48 25.19
CA GLU A 77 -3.72 -1.77 25.10
C GLU A 77 -4.69 -1.95 26.28
N ASP A 78 -4.26 -1.63 27.49
CA ASP A 78 -5.09 -1.70 28.69
C ASP A 78 -6.15 -0.59 28.69
N TYR A 79 -5.80 0.64 28.30
CA TYR A 79 -6.73 1.75 28.19
C TYR A 79 -7.85 1.48 27.17
N ILE A 80 -7.56 0.80 26.05
CA ILE A 80 -8.55 0.38 25.06
C ILE A 80 -9.55 -0.63 25.66
N LYS A 81 -9.09 -1.53 26.54
CA LYS A 81 -9.96 -2.52 27.19
C LYS A 81 -10.88 -1.88 28.23
N GLU A 82 -10.43 -0.81 28.88
CA GLU A 82 -11.16 -0.13 29.96
C GLU A 82 -11.98 1.08 29.47
N SER A 83 -11.61 1.67 28.34
CA SER A 83 -12.22 2.89 27.82
C SER A 83 -13.66 2.67 27.37
N LYS A 84 -14.54 3.54 27.88
CA LYS A 84 -15.92 3.68 27.41
C LYS A 84 -16.11 4.82 26.41
N GLU A 85 -15.03 5.56 26.11
CA GLU A 85 -15.08 6.76 25.27
C GLU A 85 -15.01 6.43 23.76
N LEU A 86 -14.57 5.21 23.40
CA LEU A 86 -14.53 4.74 22.03
C LEU A 86 -15.93 4.31 21.54
N THR A 87 -16.25 4.66 20.30
CA THR A 87 -17.43 4.12 19.60
C THR A 87 -17.22 2.64 19.25
N GLN A 88 -18.31 1.92 18.97
CA GLN A 88 -18.23 0.49 18.64
C GLN A 88 -17.32 0.21 17.45
N ASP A 89 -17.41 1.02 16.39
CA ASP A 89 -16.58 0.89 15.18
C ASP A 89 -15.08 1.08 15.49
N GLU A 90 -14.75 2.08 16.33
CA GLU A 90 -13.37 2.33 16.75
C GLU A 90 -12.83 1.18 17.60
N VAL A 91 -13.63 0.69 18.56
CA VAL A 91 -13.27 -0.49 19.35
C VAL A 91 -12.99 -1.68 18.44
N GLU A 92 -13.81 -1.95 17.44
CA GLU A 92 -13.56 -3.07 16.51
C GLU A 92 -12.26 -2.93 15.72
N LEU A 93 -11.84 -1.69 15.42
CA LEU A 93 -10.59 -1.42 14.72
C LEU A 93 -9.34 -1.63 15.59
N VAL A 94 -9.41 -1.33 16.89
CA VAL A 94 -8.22 -1.36 17.76
C VAL A 94 -8.20 -2.51 18.78
N ARG A 95 -9.35 -3.12 19.11
CA ARG A 95 -9.45 -4.18 20.15
C ARG A 95 -8.66 -5.44 19.81
N SER A 96 -8.45 -5.73 18.52
CA SER A 96 -7.66 -6.89 18.09
C SER A 96 -6.16 -6.63 18.10
N LEU A 97 -5.71 -5.40 18.33
CA LEU A 97 -4.30 -5.05 18.31
C LEU A 97 -3.64 -5.47 19.62
N SER A 98 -2.50 -6.15 19.52
CA SER A 98 -1.63 -6.36 20.67
C SER A 98 -0.80 -5.10 20.95
N ALA A 99 -0.21 -4.97 22.15
CA ALA A 99 0.78 -3.93 22.41
C ALA A 99 1.90 -3.88 21.35
N HIS A 100 2.31 -5.03 20.80
CA HIS A 100 3.31 -5.05 19.73
C HIS A 100 2.78 -4.43 18.43
N ASP A 101 1.54 -4.73 18.03
CA ASP A 101 0.93 -4.13 16.85
C ASP A 101 0.75 -2.62 17.02
N ILE A 102 0.31 -2.19 18.21
CA ILE A 102 0.19 -0.78 18.59
C ILE A 102 1.55 -0.08 18.49
N GLN A 103 2.61 -0.67 19.05
CA GLN A 103 3.97 -0.15 18.95
C GLN A 103 4.40 0.03 17.49
N ILE A 104 4.14 -0.96 16.63
CA ILE A 104 4.46 -0.87 15.20
C ILE A 104 3.70 0.29 14.57
N ILE A 105 2.38 0.38 14.77
CA ILE A 105 1.54 1.43 14.17
C ILE A 105 1.98 2.83 14.63
N LEU A 106 2.30 3.00 15.91
CA LEU A 106 2.83 4.26 16.45
C LEU A 106 4.21 4.63 15.86
N SER A 107 4.98 3.63 15.42
CA SER A 107 6.30 3.84 14.81
C SER A 107 6.23 4.09 13.31
N TYR A 108 5.07 3.89 12.67
CA TYR A 108 4.86 4.21 11.26
C TYR A 108 4.64 5.72 11.10
N ASN A 109 5.35 6.37 10.17
CA ASN A 109 5.15 7.78 9.82
C ASN A 109 4.03 7.94 8.80
#